data_AF-A0A934K745-F1
#
_entry.id   AF-A0A934K745-F1
#
_cell.length_a   1.000
_cell.length_b   1.000
_cell.length_c   1.000
_cell.angle_alpha   90.00
_cell.angle_beta   90.00
_cell.angle_gamma   90.00
#
_symmetry.space_group_name_H-M   'P 1'
#
loop_
_entity.id
_entity.type
_entity.pdbx_description
1 polymer ?
#
loop_
_entity_poly.entity_id
_entity_poly.type
_entity_poly.pdbx_seq_one_letter_code
_entity_poly.pdbx_strand_id
1 'polypeptide(L)'
;MLGVVSGLFAGMALCVALSALKPHLAVAALQRLTGMLPGRLAGAVQMAAGGFVEAVLSTANRRVFVPAVALTGVAVLCDSLFAMLAFWTVGFPIPFTTALFGYTLNNMFYVVPTPPGQLGSNEAMGLLVFGGLLHLPAAQVLAMFLFSHSWAAVLMCTSGPICLKSLKLTMPSIFRAEGRAVREAALTAELTPANEFPSLRT
;
A
#
# COMPACT_ATOMS: atom_id res chain seq x y z
N MET A 1 -19.58 -19.62 2.28
CA MET A 1 -18.84 -18.38 2.60
C MET A 1 -17.38 -18.66 2.95
N LEU A 2 -17.06 -19.37 4.04
CA LEU A 2 -15.67 -19.67 4.45
C LEU A 2 -14.83 -20.36 3.38
N GLY A 3 -15.39 -21.29 2.59
CA GLY A 3 -14.65 -22.00 1.53
C GLY A 3 -14.20 -21.14 0.34
N VAL A 4 -15.03 -20.17 -0.07
CA VAL A 4 -14.66 -19.22 -1.15
C VAL A 4 -13.63 -18.23 -0.64
N VAL A 5 -13.80 -17.74 0.59
CA VAL A 5 -12.89 -16.82 1.28
C VAL A 5 -11.51 -17.46 1.48
N SER A 6 -11.47 -18.70 1.96
CA SER A 6 -10.22 -19.46 2.12
C SER A 6 -9.59 -19.86 0.79
N GLY A 7 -10.39 -20.19 -0.23
CA GLY A 7 -9.89 -20.45 -1.59
C GLY A 7 -9.24 -19.22 -2.23
N LEU A 8 -9.82 -18.04 -2.06
CA LEU A 8 -9.26 -16.78 -2.57
C LEU A 8 -7.95 -16.42 -1.84
N PHE A 9 -7.92 -16.61 -0.52
CA PHE A 9 -6.73 -16.36 0.31
C PHE A 9 -5.61 -17.36 -0.01
N ALA A 10 -5.94 -18.64 -0.23
CA ALA A 10 -5.00 -19.65 -0.69
C ALA A 10 -4.46 -19.33 -2.09
N GLY A 11 -5.32 -18.83 -3.00
CA GLY A 11 -4.92 -18.36 -4.33
C GLY A 11 -3.95 -17.18 -4.25
N MET A 12 -4.20 -16.21 -3.37
CA MET A 12 -3.27 -15.09 -3.13
C MET A 12 -1.95 -15.55 -2.52
N ALA A 13 -1.97 -16.38 -1.48
CA ALA A 13 -0.76 -16.95 -0.88
C ALA A 13 0.04 -17.75 -1.90
N LEU A 14 -0.63 -18.48 -2.79
CA LEU A 14 -0.01 -19.20 -3.90
C LEU A 14 0.62 -18.25 -4.92
N CYS A 15 -0.05 -17.18 -5.32
CA CYS A 15 0.51 -16.16 -6.23
C CYS A 15 1.75 -15.47 -5.65
N VAL A 16 1.74 -15.15 -4.36
CA VAL A 16 2.89 -14.56 -3.66
C VAL A 16 4.02 -15.59 -3.55
N ALA A 17 3.71 -16.84 -3.19
CA ALA A 17 4.70 -17.92 -3.12
C ALA A 17 5.30 -18.24 -4.50
N LEU A 18 4.49 -18.23 -5.57
CA LEU A 18 4.94 -18.40 -6.95
C LEU A 18 5.80 -17.22 -7.41
N SER A 19 5.46 -15.99 -7.02
CA SER A 19 6.31 -14.82 -7.27
C SER A 19 7.66 -14.91 -6.56
N ALA A 20 7.68 -15.47 -5.35
CA ALA A 20 8.90 -15.67 -4.56
C ALA A 20 9.80 -16.82 -5.06
N LEU A 21 9.21 -17.86 -5.63
CA LEU A 21 9.90 -19.11 -5.97
C LEU A 21 10.18 -19.23 -7.47
N LYS A 22 9.28 -18.73 -8.33
CA LYS A 22 9.36 -18.80 -9.79
C LYS A 22 8.80 -17.52 -10.43
N PRO A 23 9.53 -16.39 -10.36
CA PRO A 23 9.04 -15.08 -10.81
C PRO A 23 8.56 -15.09 -12.27
N HIS A 24 9.21 -15.84 -13.15
CA HIS A 24 8.81 -16.00 -14.56
C HIS A 24 7.40 -16.61 -14.75
N LEU A 25 6.99 -17.56 -13.90
CA LEU A 25 5.63 -18.14 -13.95
C LEU A 25 4.60 -17.20 -13.34
N ALA A 26 4.97 -16.41 -12.33
CA ALA A 26 4.09 -15.40 -11.76
C ALA A 26 3.73 -14.33 -12.78
N VAL A 27 4.70 -13.86 -13.58
CA VAL A 27 4.44 -12.90 -14.68
C VAL A 27 3.50 -13.49 -15.73
N ALA A 28 3.72 -14.74 -16.15
CA ALA A 28 2.86 -15.40 -17.14
C ALA A 28 1.42 -15.63 -16.63
N ALA A 29 1.26 -15.99 -15.35
CA ALA A 29 -0.05 -16.14 -14.72
C ALA A 29 -0.78 -14.79 -14.60
N LEU A 30 -0.06 -13.73 -14.21
CA LEU A 30 -0.60 -12.38 -14.09
C LEU A 30 -1.06 -11.86 -15.46
N GLN A 31 -0.24 -12.00 -16.51
CA GLN A 31 -0.58 -11.61 -17.88
C GLN A 31 -1.86 -12.30 -18.38
N ARG A 32 -2.03 -13.59 -18.07
CA ARG A 32 -3.20 -14.37 -18.46
C ARG A 32 -4.48 -13.91 -17.76
N LEU A 33 -4.38 -13.56 -16.47
CA LEU A 33 -5.49 -12.96 -15.71
C LEU A 33 -5.85 -11.55 -16.20
N THR A 34 -4.84 -10.73 -16.53
CA THR A 34 -5.08 -9.37 -17.06
C THR A 34 -5.67 -9.35 -18.47
N GLY A 35 -5.43 -10.38 -19.27
CA GLY A 35 -6.00 -10.50 -20.62
C GLY A 35 -7.52 -10.76 -20.65
N MET A 36 -8.13 -11.06 -19.51
CA MET A 36 -9.58 -11.31 -19.38
C MET A 36 -10.38 -10.07 -18.93
N LEU A 37 -9.74 -8.93 -18.68
CA LEU A 37 -10.38 -7.73 -18.13
C LEU A 37 -10.72 -6.68 -19.22
N PRO A 38 -11.88 -5.99 -19.13
CA PRO A 38 -12.29 -4.97 -20.09
C PRO A 38 -11.33 -3.77 -20.11
N GLY A 39 -11.12 -3.19 -21.29
CA GLY A 39 -9.97 -2.33 -21.63
C GLY A 39 -9.69 -1.11 -20.75
N ARG A 40 -10.67 -0.63 -19.96
CA ARG A 40 -10.46 0.46 -18.99
C ARG A 40 -9.85 0.02 -17.66
N LEU A 41 -10.18 -1.18 -17.17
CA LEU A 41 -9.47 -1.78 -16.03
C LEU A 41 -8.10 -2.32 -16.45
N ALA A 42 -7.98 -2.78 -17.69
CA ALA A 42 -6.73 -3.32 -18.22
C ALA A 42 -5.57 -2.33 -18.10
N GLY A 43 -5.78 -1.03 -18.35
CA GLY A 43 -4.72 -0.02 -18.24
C GLY A 43 -4.20 0.20 -16.81
N ALA A 44 -5.09 0.30 -15.82
CA ALA A 44 -4.70 0.44 -14.41
C ALA A 44 -4.01 -0.82 -13.88
N VAL A 45 -4.54 -1.99 -14.25
CA VAL A 45 -3.98 -3.28 -13.85
C VAL A 45 -2.65 -3.55 -14.57
N GLN A 46 -2.47 -3.12 -15.82
CA GLN A 46 -1.19 -3.21 -16.53
C GLN A 46 -0.12 -2.29 -15.94
N MET A 47 -0.46 -1.07 -15.54
CA MET A 47 0.48 -0.20 -14.83
C MET A 47 0.91 -0.83 -13.50
N ALA A 48 -0.04 -1.37 -12.73
CA ALA A 48 0.25 -2.05 -11.46
C ALA A 48 1.09 -3.32 -11.67
N ALA A 49 0.74 -4.13 -12.67
CA ALA A 49 1.49 -5.34 -13.04
C ALA A 49 2.91 -5.01 -13.52
N GLY A 50 3.06 -3.97 -14.33
CA GLY A 50 4.36 -3.48 -14.80
C GLY A 50 5.25 -3.05 -13.65
N GLY A 51 4.74 -2.20 -12.76
CA GLY A 51 5.47 -1.75 -11.57
C GLY A 51 5.81 -2.89 -10.60
N PHE A 52 4.91 -3.87 -10.44
CA PHE A 52 5.19 -5.07 -9.65
C PHE A 52 6.31 -5.92 -10.28
N VAL A 53 6.24 -6.18 -11.59
CA VAL A 53 7.27 -6.94 -12.31
C VAL A 53 8.61 -6.24 -12.25
N GLU A 54 8.65 -4.92 -12.45
CA GLU A 54 9.86 -4.10 -12.35
C GLU A 54 10.43 -4.08 -10.91
N ALA A 55 9.58 -4.01 -9.89
CA ALA A 55 9.99 -4.12 -8.48
C ALA A 55 10.57 -5.50 -8.16
N VAL A 56 9.95 -6.57 -8.66
CA VAL A 56 10.43 -7.95 -8.47
C VAL A 56 11.75 -8.18 -9.21
N LEU A 57 11.89 -7.67 -10.43
CA LEU A 57 13.10 -7.77 -11.23
C LEU A 57 14.25 -6.90 -10.68
N SER A 58 13.96 -5.71 -10.15
CA SER A 58 14.96 -4.86 -9.48
C SER A 58 15.41 -5.44 -8.13
N THR A 59 14.56 -6.25 -7.48
CA THR A 59 14.88 -6.99 -6.24
C THR A 59 15.45 -8.39 -6.54
N ALA A 60 16.19 -8.57 -7.64
CA ALA A 60 16.74 -9.86 -8.11
C ALA A 60 17.60 -10.64 -7.07
N ASN A 61 17.94 -10.04 -5.93
CA ASN A 61 18.59 -10.73 -4.82
C ASN A 61 17.56 -11.40 -3.89
N ARG A 62 17.44 -12.73 -3.99
CA ARG A 62 16.58 -13.58 -3.15
C ARG A 62 16.76 -13.35 -1.64
N ARG A 63 17.95 -12.90 -1.20
CA ARG A 63 18.25 -12.62 0.22
C ARG A 63 17.54 -11.38 0.76
N VAL A 64 17.16 -10.44 -0.09
CA VAL A 64 16.39 -9.23 0.28
C VAL A 64 14.90 -9.47 0.08
N PHE A 65 14.54 -10.20 -0.97
CA PHE A 65 13.14 -10.49 -1.31
C PHE A 65 12.42 -11.32 -0.22
N VAL A 66 13.05 -12.38 0.29
CA VAL A 66 12.44 -13.25 1.31
C VAL A 66 12.13 -12.50 2.62
N PRO A 67 13.06 -11.74 3.23
CA PRO A 67 12.73 -10.97 4.43
C PRO A 67 11.73 -9.85 4.14
N ALA A 68 11.76 -9.23 2.95
CA ALA A 68 10.74 -8.25 2.57
C ALA A 68 9.34 -8.85 2.56
N VAL A 69 9.14 -10.01 1.91
CA VAL A 69 7.86 -10.73 1.92
C VAL A 69 7.44 -11.15 3.32
N ALA A 70 8.37 -11.64 4.14
CA ALA A 70 8.09 -12.02 5.52
C ALA A 70 7.63 -10.81 6.35
N LEU A 71 8.32 -9.67 6.23
CA LEU A 71 7.94 -8.42 6.88
C LEU A 71 6.59 -7.90 6.39
N THR A 72 6.28 -8.02 5.09
CA THR A 72 4.94 -7.71 4.57
C THR A 72 3.88 -8.62 5.19
N GLY A 73 4.15 -9.92 5.33
CA GLY A 73 3.25 -10.85 6.01
C GLY A 73 2.98 -10.44 7.46
N VAL A 74 4.04 -10.07 8.21
CA VAL A 74 3.90 -9.54 9.57
C VAL A 74 3.09 -8.25 9.59
N ALA A 75 3.35 -7.32 8.66
CA ALA A 75 2.61 -6.07 8.54
C ALA A 75 1.10 -6.33 8.31
N VAL A 76 0.76 -7.25 7.39
CA VAL A 76 -0.65 -7.62 7.15
C VAL A 76 -1.30 -8.22 8.40
N LEU A 77 -0.59 -9.07 9.15
CA LEU A 77 -1.11 -9.62 10.40
C LEU A 77 -1.35 -8.53 11.45
N CYS A 78 -0.44 -7.56 11.57
CA CYS A 78 -0.61 -6.40 12.46
C CYS A 78 -1.78 -5.52 12.05
N ASP A 79 -1.93 -5.20 10.77
CA ASP A 79 -3.05 -4.42 10.24
C ASP A 79 -4.40 -5.11 10.52
N SER A 80 -4.42 -6.43 10.33
CA SER A 80 -5.61 -7.26 10.57
C SER A 80 -5.96 -7.36 12.04
N LEU A 81 -4.95 -7.42 12.91
CA LEU A 81 -5.14 -7.39 14.35
C LEU A 81 -5.70 -6.03 14.78
N PHE A 82 -5.13 -4.94 14.27
CA PHE A 82 -5.64 -3.60 14.48
C PHE A 82 -7.11 -3.48 14.06
N ALA A 83 -7.47 -4.00 12.89
CA ALA A 83 -8.83 -3.99 12.39
C ALA A 83 -9.79 -4.74 13.31
N MET A 84 -9.41 -5.94 13.74
CA MET A 84 -10.19 -6.75 14.69
C MET A 84 -10.45 -5.96 15.98
N LEU A 85 -9.40 -5.39 16.57
CA LEU A 85 -9.52 -4.60 17.79
C LEU A 85 -10.37 -3.35 17.59
N ALA A 86 -10.26 -2.66 16.46
CA ALA A 86 -11.09 -1.50 16.15
C ALA A 86 -12.58 -1.87 16.06
N PHE A 87 -12.92 -2.99 15.42
CA PHE A 87 -14.30 -3.51 15.43
C PHE A 87 -14.79 -3.86 16.85
N TRP A 88 -13.91 -4.39 17.70
CA TRP A 88 -14.24 -4.67 19.10
C TRP A 88 -14.50 -3.38 19.90
N THR A 89 -13.75 -2.31 19.64
CA THR A 89 -13.96 -1.02 20.33
C THR A 89 -15.30 -0.37 20.03
N VAL A 90 -15.87 -0.61 18.86
CA VAL A 90 -17.23 -0.13 18.50
C VAL A 90 -18.33 -1.10 18.93
N GLY A 91 -18.00 -2.10 19.75
CA GLY A 91 -18.96 -3.06 20.31
C GLY A 91 -19.37 -4.17 19.33
N PHE A 92 -18.62 -4.40 18.25
CA PHE A 92 -18.93 -5.41 17.24
C PHE A 92 -17.79 -6.44 17.10
N PRO A 93 -17.78 -7.51 17.91
CA PRO A 93 -16.68 -8.46 17.90
C PRO A 93 -16.69 -9.33 16.63
N ILE A 94 -15.69 -9.13 15.78
CA ILE A 94 -15.44 -9.97 14.59
C ILE A 94 -14.31 -10.96 14.84
N PRO A 95 -14.31 -12.14 14.20
CA PRO A 95 -13.20 -13.08 14.29
C PRO A 95 -11.98 -12.60 13.50
N PHE A 96 -10.79 -12.95 13.96
CA PHE A 96 -9.52 -12.55 13.34
C PHE A 96 -9.42 -12.92 11.85
N THR A 97 -9.98 -14.07 11.44
CA THR A 97 -9.99 -14.49 10.04
C THR A 97 -10.78 -13.54 9.13
N THR A 98 -11.89 -12.99 9.63
CA THR A 98 -12.70 -12.01 8.89
C THR A 98 -11.96 -10.68 8.79
N ALA A 99 -11.31 -10.25 9.87
CA ALA A 99 -10.45 -9.07 9.87
C ALA A 99 -9.27 -9.23 8.90
N LEU A 100 -8.59 -10.37 8.95
CA LEU A 100 -7.44 -10.70 8.09
C LEU A 100 -7.79 -10.64 6.62
N PHE A 101 -8.89 -11.27 6.24
CA PHE A 101 -9.34 -11.25 4.85
C PHE A 101 -9.78 -9.84 4.42
N GLY A 102 -10.63 -9.19 5.23
CA GLY A 102 -11.15 -7.87 4.89
C GLY A 102 -10.04 -6.83 4.74
N TYR A 103 -9.05 -6.81 5.64
CA TYR A 103 -7.93 -5.87 5.55
C TYR A 103 -6.94 -6.21 4.44
N THR A 104 -6.70 -7.50 4.17
CA THR A 104 -5.87 -7.90 3.03
C THR A 104 -6.46 -7.39 1.72
N LEU A 105 -7.78 -7.56 1.52
CA LEU A 105 -8.47 -7.03 0.34
C LEU A 105 -8.49 -5.50 0.32
N ASN A 106 -8.75 -4.87 1.46
CA ASN A 106 -8.73 -3.42 1.58
C ASN A 106 -7.35 -2.84 1.16
N ASN A 107 -6.26 -3.46 1.62
CA ASN A 107 -4.89 -3.05 1.27
C ASN A 107 -4.59 -3.21 -0.23
N MET A 108 -5.26 -4.12 -0.95
CA MET A 108 -5.09 -4.25 -2.41
C MET A 108 -5.71 -3.06 -3.16
N PHE A 109 -6.73 -2.39 -2.60
CA PHE A 109 -7.30 -1.19 -3.21
C PHE A 109 -6.34 0.01 -3.21
N TYR A 110 -5.22 -0.06 -2.48
CA TYR A 110 -4.15 0.95 -2.55
C TYR A 110 -3.40 0.96 -3.88
N VAL A 111 -3.63 -0.03 -4.75
CA VAL A 111 -3.19 0.03 -6.15
C VAL A 111 -3.90 1.17 -6.90
N VAL A 112 -5.11 1.54 -6.48
CA VAL A 112 -5.83 2.69 -7.03
C VAL A 112 -5.25 3.95 -6.40
N PRO A 113 -4.94 5.01 -7.18
CA PRO A 113 -4.42 6.25 -6.61
C PRO A 113 -5.40 6.83 -5.59
N THR A 114 -5.00 6.83 -4.31
CA THR A 114 -5.80 7.37 -3.21
C THR A 114 -5.36 8.79 -2.85
N PRO A 115 -6.28 9.66 -2.39
CA PRO A 115 -5.95 10.99 -1.88
C PRO A 115 -5.00 10.92 -0.67
N PRO A 116 -4.23 12.00 -0.40
CA PRO A 116 -3.31 12.06 0.74
C PRO A 116 -4.06 11.82 2.06
N GLY A 117 -3.50 10.95 2.91
CA GLY A 117 -4.14 10.53 4.17
C GLY A 117 -5.34 9.59 4.00
N GLN A 118 -5.68 9.21 2.76
CA GLN A 118 -6.73 8.24 2.41
C GLN A 118 -8.11 8.56 3.00
N LEU A 119 -8.34 9.83 3.34
CA LEU A 119 -9.58 10.32 3.92
C LEU A 119 -10.75 10.11 2.95
N GLY A 120 -11.81 9.50 3.43
CA GLY A 120 -13.01 9.12 2.66
C GLY A 120 -12.81 7.89 1.75
N SER A 121 -11.60 7.68 1.22
CA SER A 121 -11.32 6.56 0.30
C SER A 121 -11.22 5.23 1.05
N ASN A 122 -10.60 5.22 2.22
CA ASN A 122 -10.50 4.00 3.03
C ASN A 122 -11.86 3.61 3.61
N GLU A 123 -12.70 4.58 3.95
CA GLU A 123 -14.08 4.40 4.43
C GLU A 123 -14.96 3.82 3.32
N ALA A 124 -14.85 4.35 2.09
CA ALA A 124 -15.59 3.85 0.94
C ALA A 124 -15.17 2.43 0.54
N MET A 125 -13.86 2.16 0.47
CA MET A 125 -13.34 0.82 0.16
C MET A 125 -13.62 -0.16 1.29
N GLY A 126 -13.49 0.29 2.55
CA GLY A 126 -13.87 -0.46 3.74
C GLY A 126 -15.35 -0.86 3.72
N LEU A 127 -16.25 0.05 3.35
CA LEU A 127 -17.68 -0.25 3.19
C LEU A 127 -17.94 -1.27 2.07
N LEU A 128 -17.23 -1.16 0.95
CA LEU A 128 -17.34 -2.10 -0.17
C LEU A 128 -16.87 -3.50 0.24
N VAL A 129 -15.74 -3.61 0.93
CA VAL A 129 -15.16 -4.89 1.33
C VAL A 129 -15.88 -5.49 2.53
N PHE A 130 -15.97 -4.77 3.64
CA PHE A 130 -16.58 -5.29 4.86
C PHE A 130 -18.10 -5.33 4.77
N GLY A 131 -18.72 -4.29 4.21
CA GLY A 131 -20.18 -4.22 4.05
C GLY A 131 -20.68 -5.00 2.84
N GLY A 132 -20.09 -4.78 1.66
CA GLY A 132 -20.53 -5.42 0.42
C GLY A 132 -20.13 -6.89 0.32
N LEU A 133 -18.84 -7.20 0.49
CA LEU A 133 -18.33 -8.56 0.29
C LEU A 133 -18.51 -9.46 1.52
N LEU A 134 -18.19 -8.95 2.70
CA LEU A 134 -18.28 -9.70 3.96
C LEU A 134 -19.64 -9.57 4.66
N HIS A 135 -20.57 -8.78 4.10
CA HIS A 135 -21.94 -8.60 4.59
C HIS A 135 -22.01 -8.13 6.05
N LEU A 136 -20.99 -7.40 6.52
CA LEU A 136 -21.03 -6.76 7.83
C LEU A 136 -21.96 -5.55 7.80
N PRO A 137 -22.66 -5.25 8.90
CA PRO A 137 -23.59 -4.14 8.91
C PRO A 137 -22.86 -2.80 8.76
N ALA A 138 -23.33 -1.99 7.81
CA ALA A 138 -22.64 -0.79 7.32
C ALA A 138 -22.38 0.26 8.40
N ALA A 139 -23.29 0.39 9.38
CA ALA A 139 -23.14 1.33 10.48
C ALA A 139 -21.92 1.00 11.35
N GLN A 140 -21.67 -0.28 11.61
CA GLN A 140 -20.55 -0.77 12.41
C GLN A 140 -19.24 -0.65 11.64
N VAL A 141 -19.25 -0.89 10.34
CA VAL A 141 -18.09 -0.67 9.46
C VAL A 141 -17.70 0.80 9.46
N LEU A 142 -18.65 1.71 9.20
CA LEU A 142 -18.39 3.15 9.23
C LEU A 142 -17.94 3.63 10.61
N ALA A 143 -18.57 3.15 11.69
CA ALA A 143 -18.16 3.50 13.05
C ALA A 143 -16.72 3.07 13.33
N MET A 144 -16.34 1.85 12.91
CA MET A 144 -14.97 1.35 13.05
C MET A 144 -13.98 2.24 12.30
N PHE A 145 -14.22 2.53 11.03
CA PHE A 145 -13.32 3.34 10.21
C PHE A 145 -13.20 4.79 10.71
N LEU A 146 -14.31 5.46 11.04
CA LEU A 146 -14.28 6.83 11.56
C LEU A 146 -13.49 6.91 12.87
N PHE A 147 -13.70 5.95 13.77
CA PHE A 147 -13.00 5.88 15.04
C PHE A 147 -11.51 5.60 14.83
N SER A 148 -11.17 4.56 14.08
CA SER A 148 -9.78 4.13 13.88
C SER A 148 -8.96 5.15 13.11
N HIS A 149 -9.52 5.79 12.09
CA HIS A 149 -8.82 6.79 11.29
C HIS A 149 -8.54 8.04 12.09
N SER A 150 -9.52 8.53 12.84
CA SER A 150 -9.32 9.69 13.73
C SER A 150 -8.23 9.41 14.75
N TRP A 151 -8.22 8.19 15.32
CA TRP A 151 -7.20 7.76 16.27
C TRP A 151 -5.81 7.67 15.63
N ALA A 152 -5.71 7.06 14.45
CA ALA A 152 -4.46 6.97 13.69
C ALA A 152 -3.91 8.35 13.35
N ALA A 153 -4.77 9.29 12.93
CA ALA A 153 -4.38 10.68 12.67
C ALA A 153 -3.79 11.35 13.92
N VAL A 154 -4.42 11.18 15.09
CA VAL A 154 -3.89 11.70 16.37
C VAL A 154 -2.53 11.08 16.69
N LEU A 155 -2.37 9.77 16.55
CA LEU A 155 -1.10 9.09 16.80
C LEU A 155 0.02 9.56 15.86
N MET A 156 -0.25 9.70 14.57
CA MET A 156 0.74 10.19 13.60
C MET A 156 1.11 11.65 13.86
N CYS A 157 0.12 12.51 14.11
CA CYS A 157 0.34 13.94 14.39
C CYS A 157 1.08 14.19 15.70
N THR A 158 0.99 13.29 16.68
CA THR A 158 1.69 13.43 17.98
C THR A 158 3.05 12.76 17.97
N SER A 159 3.19 11.57 17.38
CA SER A 159 4.45 10.84 17.31
C SER A 159 5.51 11.55 16.46
N GLY A 160 5.12 12.16 15.34
CA GLY A 160 6.05 12.92 14.48
C GLY A 160 6.84 13.99 15.24
N PRO A 161 6.16 14.95 15.90
CA PRO A 161 6.82 15.95 16.75
C PRO A 161 7.64 15.37 17.90
N ILE A 162 7.19 14.27 18.52
CA ILE A 162 7.94 13.61 19.62
C ILE A 162 9.26 13.03 19.09
N CYS A 163 9.24 12.38 17.93
CA CYS A 163 10.45 11.86 17.27
C CYS A 163 11.42 12.99 16.93
N LEU A 164 10.92 14.09 16.36
CA LEU A 164 11.75 15.26 16.02
C LEU A 164 12.40 15.88 17.26
N LYS A 165 11.63 16.05 18.33
CA LYS A 165 12.14 16.56 19.61
C LYS A 165 13.21 15.63 20.19
N SER A 166 13.04 14.31 20.07
CA SER A 166 14.01 13.31 20.52
C SER A 166 15.32 13.36 19.72
N LEU A 167 15.24 13.67 18.43
CA LEU A 167 16.38 13.92 17.55
C LEU A 167 17.00 15.34 17.72
N LYS A 168 16.47 16.15 18.65
CA LYS A 168 16.82 17.57 18.85
C LYS A 168 16.63 18.44 17.58
N LEU A 169 15.83 17.97 16.63
CA LEU A 169 15.46 18.70 15.44
C LEU A 169 14.18 19.48 15.72
N THR A 170 14.17 20.76 15.36
CA THR A 170 12.99 21.61 15.44
C THR A 170 12.38 21.77 14.04
N MET A 171 11.05 21.77 13.93
CA MET A 171 10.36 21.96 12.63
C MET A 171 10.93 23.13 11.80
N PRO A 172 11.20 24.32 12.38
CA PRO A 172 11.86 25.42 11.65
C PRO A 172 13.22 25.07 11.04
N SER A 173 14.02 24.21 11.68
CA SER A 173 15.33 23.81 11.18
C SER A 173 15.24 22.90 9.96
N ILE A 174 14.20 22.07 9.87
CA ILE A 174 13.96 21.14 8.77
C ILE A 174 13.47 21.91 7.53
N PHE A 175 12.45 22.76 7.69
CA PHE A 175 11.95 23.59 6.58
C PHE A 175 13.02 24.52 6.01
N ARG A 176 13.92 25.01 6.87
CA ARG A 176 15.04 25.87 6.45
C ARG A 176 16.14 25.09 5.73
N ALA A 177 16.38 23.83 6.10
CA ALA A 177 17.32 22.95 5.42
C ALA A 177 16.80 22.52 4.04
N GLU A 178 15.52 22.15 3.95
CA GLU A 178 14.86 21.80 2.69
C GLU A 178 14.83 23.00 1.72
N GLY A 179 14.46 24.18 2.21
CA GLY A 179 14.49 25.42 1.41
C GLY A 179 15.90 25.81 0.93
N ARG A 180 16.96 25.46 1.66
CA ARG A 180 18.35 25.64 1.19
C ARG A 180 18.71 24.64 0.09
N ALA A 181 18.35 23.36 0.27
CA ALA A 181 18.63 22.31 -0.70
C ALA A 181 17.93 22.57 -2.04
N VAL A 182 16.65 22.99 -2.01
CA VAL A 182 15.91 23.36 -3.22
C VAL A 182 16.55 24.58 -3.91
N ARG A 183 17.02 25.55 -3.14
CA ARG A 183 17.68 26.75 -3.69
C ARG A 183 19.05 26.45 -4.29
N GLU A 184 19.83 25.57 -3.67
CA GLU A 184 21.11 25.10 -4.22
C GLU A 184 20.90 24.27 -5.49
N ALA A 185 19.90 23.38 -5.51
CA ALA A 185 19.53 22.60 -6.70
C ALA A 185 19.10 23.51 -7.87
N ALA A 186 18.31 24.55 -7.59
CA ALA A 186 17.91 25.55 -8.58
C ALA A 186 19.10 26.36 -9.12
N LEU A 187 20.03 26.77 -8.26
CA LEU A 187 21.26 27.46 -8.67
C LEU A 187 22.16 26.57 -9.52
N THR A 188 22.32 25.29 -9.16
CA THR A 188 23.11 24.34 -9.98
C THR A 188 22.46 24.10 -11.34
N ALA A 189 21.13 24.07 -11.42
CA ALA A 189 20.41 23.93 -12.68
C ALA A 189 20.55 25.17 -13.58
N GLU A 190 20.56 26.39 -13.02
CA GLU A 190 20.87 27.62 -13.78
C GLU A 190 22.34 27.69 -14.24
N LEU A 191 23.26 27.11 -13.47
CA LEU A 191 24.70 27.12 -13.76
C LEU A 191 25.15 25.99 -14.70
N THR A 192 24.26 25.09 -15.12
CA THR A 192 24.58 24.07 -16.15
C THR A 192 24.08 24.59 -17.51
N PRO A 193 24.93 25.23 -18.34
CA PRO A 193 24.52 25.62 -19.68
C PRO A 193 24.18 24.37 -20.49
N ALA A 194 23.06 24.43 -21.22
CA ALA A 194 22.55 23.40 -22.12
C ALA A 194 23.50 23.16 -23.31
N ASN A 195 24.65 22.54 -23.05
CA ASN A 195 25.63 22.26 -24.09
C ASN A 195 26.29 20.90 -23.89
N GLU A 196 25.48 19.84 -24.00
CA GLU A 196 25.94 18.50 -24.37
C GLU A 196 24.77 17.74 -25.03
N PHE A 197 24.33 18.22 -26.20
CA PHE A 197 23.78 17.32 -27.21
C PHE A 197 24.97 16.79 -28.01
N PRO A 198 25.34 15.51 -27.91
CA PRO A 198 26.23 14.90 -28.88
C PRO A 198 25.51 14.95 -30.23
N SER A 199 25.93 15.88 -31.07
CA SER A 199 25.60 15.89 -32.49
C SER A 199 25.81 14.48 -33.06
N LEU A 200 24.72 13.90 -33.57
CA LEU A 200 24.76 12.78 -34.50
C LEU A 200 25.64 13.21 -35.68
N ARG A 201 26.91 12.80 -35.66
CA ARG A 201 27.75 12.76 -36.86
C ARG A 201 27.59 11.39 -37.50
N THR A 202 27.03 11.47 -38.70
CA THR A 202 27.17 10.55 -39.86
C THR A 202 26.71 9.11 -39.67
#